data_AF-A0A941V0J4-F1
#
_entry.id   AF-A0A941V0J4-F1
#
_cell.length_a   1.000
_cell.length_b   1.000
_cell.length_c   1.000
_cell.angle_alpha   90.00
_cell.angle_beta   90.00
_cell.angle_gamma   90.00
#
_symmetry.space_group_name_H-M   'P 1'
#
loop_
_entity.id
_entity.type
_entity.pdbx_description
1 polymer ?
#
loop_
_entity_poly.entity_id
_entity_poly.type
_entity_poly.pdbx_seq_one_letter_code
_entity_poly.pdbx_strand_id
1 'polypeptide(L)'
;MATRVGVRIAAGWAERNLADSWADQMTETAEKDPKSLILVIADMARSNPPLASAFVAELARRLQGRGPALALPLTWIEQRLSESGLTIERMVQSENQQQAADQVSISNSIGSLRVLGAMDWREFVETMSIVEQTLLDDPGGVYGRMDFATRDRYRHATEEIAKKGRLTEGEVARKAVELARAGGESGADRRAGHVGFYLIDKGLPELERAANVRLSGTEALRKATGRFPLLLYLGAI
;
A
#
# COMPACT_ATOMS: atom_id res chain seq x y z
N MET A 1 -4.57 -3.72 8.72
CA MET A 1 -5.24 -2.84 9.71
C MET A 1 -5.95 -1.67 9.02
N ALA A 2 -5.28 -0.94 8.11
CA ALA A 2 -5.85 0.19 7.36
C ALA A 2 -7.16 -0.13 6.59
N THR A 3 -7.25 -1.28 5.93
CA THR A 3 -8.45 -1.69 5.17
C THR A 3 -9.69 -1.90 6.06
N ARG A 4 -9.49 -2.35 7.31
CA ARG A 4 -10.58 -2.54 8.28
C ARG A 4 -11.10 -1.21 8.82
N VAL A 5 -10.19 -0.26 9.07
CA VAL A 5 -10.55 1.09 9.52
C VAL A 5 -11.34 1.82 8.43
N GLY A 6 -10.90 1.73 7.16
CA GLY A 6 -11.59 2.38 6.04
C GLY A 6 -13.03 1.87 5.82
N VAL A 7 -13.26 0.55 5.87
CA VAL A 7 -14.60 -0.04 5.75
C VAL A 7 -15.51 0.39 6.90
N ARG A 8 -14.98 0.42 8.13
CA ARG A 8 -15.74 0.86 9.31
C ARG A 8 -16.11 2.34 9.24
N ILE A 9 -15.18 3.20 8.85
CA ILE A 9 -15.46 4.63 8.64
C ILE A 9 -16.57 4.79 7.60
N ALA A 10 -16.48 4.11 6.46
CA ALA A 10 -17.51 4.18 5.42
C ALA A 10 -18.90 3.76 5.91
N ALA A 11 -18.99 2.69 6.71
CA ALA A 11 -20.24 2.27 7.35
C ALA A 11 -20.79 3.36 8.31
N GLY A 12 -19.93 3.92 9.16
CA GLY A 12 -20.31 5.01 10.06
C GLY A 12 -20.79 6.25 9.32
N TRP A 13 -20.21 6.58 8.16
CA TRP A 13 -20.69 7.68 7.31
C TRP A 13 -22.10 7.41 6.77
N ALA A 14 -22.38 6.19 6.30
CA ALA A 14 -23.71 5.84 5.83
C ALA A 14 -24.76 5.94 6.95
N GLU A 15 -24.41 5.47 8.15
CA GLU A 15 -25.26 5.54 9.34
C GLU A 15 -25.54 6.97 9.79
N ARG A 16 -24.53 7.85 9.82
CA ARG A 16 -24.72 9.28 10.14
C ARG A 16 -25.56 10.00 9.09
N ASN A 17 -25.30 9.77 7.80
CA ASN A 17 -26.09 10.37 6.72
C ASN A 17 -27.57 9.95 6.79
N LEU A 18 -27.83 8.70 7.15
CA LEU A 18 -29.20 8.22 7.36
C LEU A 18 -29.85 8.92 8.56
N ALA A 19 -29.14 9.02 9.69
CA ALA A 19 -29.62 9.76 10.86
C ALA A 19 -29.91 11.24 10.53
N ASP A 20 -29.02 11.88 9.76
CA ASP A 20 -29.20 13.26 9.31
C ASP A 20 -30.46 13.43 8.47
N SER A 21 -30.71 12.52 7.52
CA SER A 21 -31.90 12.59 6.67
C SER A 21 -33.20 12.52 7.48
N TRP A 22 -33.27 11.64 8.47
CA TRP A 22 -34.43 11.54 9.36
C TRP A 22 -34.55 12.75 10.28
N ALA A 23 -33.43 13.23 10.82
CA ALA A 23 -33.42 14.41 11.68
C ALA A 23 -33.90 15.66 10.95
N ASP A 24 -33.49 15.87 9.69
CA ASP A 24 -33.94 16.98 8.87
C ASP A 24 -35.43 16.89 8.57
N GLN A 25 -35.92 15.72 8.13
CA GLN A 25 -37.35 15.51 7.87
C GLN A 25 -38.20 15.73 9.12
N MET A 26 -37.78 15.22 10.28
CA MET A 26 -38.48 15.42 11.55
C MET A 26 -38.49 16.87 11.98
N THR A 27 -37.36 17.57 11.85
CA THR A 27 -37.26 19.00 12.20
C THR A 27 -38.14 19.85 11.29
N GLU A 28 -38.04 19.65 9.97
CA GLU A 28 -38.85 20.38 8.99
C GLU A 28 -40.35 20.13 9.20
N THR A 29 -40.74 18.89 9.46
CA THR A 29 -42.15 18.54 9.72
C THR A 29 -42.62 19.14 11.05
N ALA A 30 -41.80 19.10 12.10
CA ALA A 30 -42.14 19.71 13.38
C ALA A 30 -42.31 21.24 13.28
N GLU A 31 -41.64 21.90 12.35
CA GLU A 31 -41.78 23.34 12.10
C GLU A 31 -42.98 23.68 11.22
N LYS A 32 -43.20 22.94 10.13
CA LYS A 32 -44.22 23.26 9.11
C LYS A 32 -45.59 22.64 9.37
N ASP A 33 -45.62 21.39 9.83
CA ASP A 33 -46.85 20.65 10.11
C ASP A 33 -46.65 19.63 11.26
N PRO A 34 -46.67 20.10 12.52
CA PRO A 34 -46.37 19.26 13.69
C PRO A 34 -47.27 18.02 13.79
N LYS A 35 -48.49 18.06 13.25
CA LYS A 35 -49.44 16.94 13.30
C LYS A 35 -48.98 15.77 12.43
N SER A 36 -48.23 16.05 11.36
CA SER A 36 -47.68 15.05 10.44
C SER A 36 -46.39 14.40 10.96
N LEU A 37 -45.78 14.92 12.04
CA LEU A 37 -44.53 14.37 12.60
C LEU A 37 -44.66 12.89 13.00
N ILE A 38 -45.83 12.48 13.49
CA ILE A 38 -46.09 11.08 13.86
C ILE A 38 -45.95 10.12 12.66
N LEU A 39 -46.29 10.58 11.45
CA LEU A 39 -46.15 9.79 10.23
C LEU A 39 -44.68 9.58 9.89
N VAL A 40 -43.85 10.63 9.99
CA VAL A 40 -42.40 10.56 9.76
C VAL A 40 -41.73 9.62 10.76
N ILE A 41 -42.11 9.69 12.05
CA ILE A 41 -41.61 8.75 13.07
C ILE A 41 -42.01 7.31 12.73
N ALA A 42 -43.25 7.10 12.29
CA ALA A 42 -43.73 5.78 11.90
C ALA A 42 -43.06 5.25 10.63
N ASP A 43 -42.73 6.12 9.67
CA ASP A 43 -41.94 5.75 8.47
C ASP A 43 -40.52 5.35 8.87
N MET A 44 -39.86 6.13 9.74
CA MET A 44 -38.54 5.77 10.27
C MET A 44 -38.59 4.42 10.98
N ALA A 45 -39.55 4.22 11.89
CA ALA A 45 -39.70 2.97 12.62
C ALA A 45 -39.92 1.76 11.70
N ARG A 46 -40.67 1.95 10.60
CA ARG A 46 -40.91 0.90 9.58
C ARG A 46 -39.68 0.62 8.72
N SER A 47 -38.83 1.61 8.48
CA SER A 47 -37.58 1.43 7.72
C SER A 47 -36.55 0.56 8.46
N ASN A 48 -36.75 0.32 9.76
CA ASN A 48 -35.89 -0.47 10.63
C ASN A 48 -34.41 -0.07 10.53
N PRO A 49 -34.07 1.19 10.89
CA PRO A 49 -32.72 1.70 10.73
C PRO A 49 -31.73 0.91 11.59
N PRO A 50 -30.46 0.82 11.17
CA PRO A 50 -29.42 0.21 11.99
C PRO A 50 -29.25 1.03 13.28
N LEU A 51 -29.50 0.41 14.43
CA LEU A 51 -29.27 1.01 15.76
C LEU A 51 -27.78 0.98 16.15
N ALA A 52 -26.93 1.33 15.19
CA ALA A 52 -25.49 1.44 15.37
C ALA A 52 -25.13 2.73 16.12
N SER A 53 -23.92 2.78 16.69
CA SER A 53 -23.48 3.91 17.53
C SER A 53 -23.50 5.23 16.78
N ALA A 54 -23.10 5.22 15.51
CA ALA A 54 -23.03 6.43 14.69
C ALA A 54 -24.42 6.98 14.36
N PHE A 55 -25.39 6.12 14.03
CA PHE A 55 -26.78 6.52 13.78
C PHE A 55 -27.43 7.10 15.05
N VAL A 56 -27.35 6.37 16.16
CA VAL A 56 -27.97 6.78 17.43
C VAL A 56 -27.36 8.07 17.95
N ALA A 57 -26.03 8.19 17.93
CA ALA A 57 -25.35 9.37 18.43
C ALA A 57 -25.70 10.61 17.59
N GLU A 58 -25.72 10.48 16.27
CA GLU A 58 -26.04 11.59 15.37
C GLU A 58 -27.50 12.03 15.51
N LEU A 59 -28.43 11.09 15.52
CA LEU A 59 -29.85 11.38 15.66
C LEU A 59 -30.17 11.99 17.04
N ALA A 60 -29.58 11.45 18.11
CA ALA A 60 -29.70 12.03 19.46
C ALA A 60 -29.16 13.46 19.50
N ARG A 61 -27.95 13.69 18.99
CA ARG A 61 -27.31 15.01 18.91
C ARG A 61 -28.17 16.04 18.16
N ARG A 62 -28.83 15.62 17.08
CA ARG A 62 -29.63 16.51 16.21
C ARG A 62 -30.98 16.88 16.81
N LEU A 63 -31.64 15.93 17.49
CA LEU A 63 -33.00 16.11 18.01
C LEU A 63 -33.04 16.62 19.46
N GLN A 64 -32.00 16.35 20.25
CA GLN A 64 -31.96 16.74 21.66
C GLN A 64 -32.01 18.26 21.83
N GLY A 65 -32.93 18.73 22.67
CA GLY A 65 -33.08 20.17 22.97
C GLY A 65 -33.88 20.99 21.94
N ARG A 66 -34.42 20.37 20.87
CA ARG A 66 -35.19 21.08 19.82
C ARG A 66 -36.70 21.19 20.06
N GLY A 67 -37.17 20.82 21.24
CA GLY A 67 -38.56 20.99 21.68
C GLY A 67 -39.31 19.68 21.94
N PRO A 68 -40.49 19.75 22.57
CA PRO A 68 -41.21 18.58 23.08
C PRO A 68 -41.71 17.63 21.98
N ALA A 69 -42.00 18.14 20.79
CA ALA A 69 -42.43 17.31 19.65
C ALA A 69 -41.34 16.31 19.22
N LEU A 70 -40.06 16.68 19.35
CA LEU A 70 -38.90 15.86 18.99
C LEU A 70 -38.42 14.95 20.13
N ALA A 71 -39.13 14.92 21.26
CA ALA A 71 -38.89 13.93 22.32
C ALA A 71 -39.42 12.53 21.95
N LEU A 72 -40.46 12.45 21.11
CA LEU A 72 -41.07 11.18 20.71
C LEU A 72 -40.12 10.27 19.89
N PRO A 73 -39.39 10.76 18.86
CA PRO A 73 -38.39 9.96 18.17
C PRO A 73 -37.28 9.44 19.12
N LEU A 74 -36.81 10.30 20.04
CA LEU A 74 -35.80 9.91 21.03
C LEU A 74 -36.33 8.82 21.98
N THR A 75 -37.58 8.95 22.41
CA THR A 75 -38.24 7.94 23.26
C THR A 75 -38.38 6.61 22.52
N TRP A 76 -38.71 6.64 21.22
CA TRP A 76 -38.78 5.42 20.41
C TRP A 76 -37.41 4.71 20.31
N ILE A 77 -36.33 5.47 20.09
CA ILE A 77 -34.97 4.91 20.05
C ILE A 77 -34.58 4.32 21.41
N GLU A 78 -34.84 5.04 22.50
CA GLU A 78 -34.54 4.56 23.85
C GLU A 78 -35.27 3.24 24.14
N GLN A 79 -36.55 3.14 23.77
CA GLN A 79 -37.32 1.90 23.89
C GLN A 79 -36.70 0.76 23.08
N ARG A 80 -36.34 1.01 21.82
CA ARG A 80 -35.70 -0.01 20.97
C ARG A 80 -34.33 -0.45 21.49
N LEU A 81 -33.52 0.46 21.99
CA LEU A 81 -32.22 0.11 22.59
C LEU A 81 -32.40 -0.70 23.88
N SER A 82 -33.44 -0.38 24.67
CA SER A 82 -33.75 -1.10 25.90
C SER A 82 -34.08 -2.58 25.67
N GLU A 83 -34.65 -2.94 24.52
CA GLU A 83 -34.89 -4.34 24.11
C GLU A 83 -33.58 -5.17 24.08
N SER A 84 -32.44 -4.50 23.89
CA SER A 84 -31.10 -5.09 23.86
C SER A 84 -30.22 -4.68 25.05
N GLY A 85 -30.79 -4.05 26.09
CA GLY A 85 -30.04 -3.58 27.28
C GLY A 85 -29.06 -2.43 27.01
N LEU A 86 -29.26 -1.69 25.91
CA LEU A 86 -28.47 -0.51 25.53
C LEU A 86 -29.21 0.78 25.90
N THR A 87 -28.48 1.89 25.94
CA THR A 87 -29.01 3.24 26.20
C THR A 87 -28.40 4.23 25.22
N ILE A 88 -29.09 5.35 24.93
CA ILE A 88 -28.54 6.39 24.05
C ILE A 88 -27.17 6.87 24.56
N GLU A 89 -27.02 7.05 25.88
CA GLU A 89 -25.75 7.49 26.49
C GLU A 89 -24.59 6.53 26.18
N ARG A 90 -24.81 5.22 26.29
CA ARG A 90 -23.78 4.22 25.97
C ARG A 90 -23.44 4.23 24.48
N MET A 91 -24.42 4.41 23.60
CA MET A 91 -24.18 4.50 22.16
C MET A 91 -23.37 5.74 21.79
N VAL A 92 -23.70 6.89 22.38
CA VAL A 92 -22.94 8.14 22.22
C VAL A 92 -21.52 7.99 22.74
N GLN A 93 -21.34 7.38 23.92
CA GLN A 93 -20.01 7.15 24.49
C GLN A 93 -19.17 6.22 23.60
N SER A 94 -19.77 5.12 23.13
CA SER A 94 -19.12 4.18 22.21
C SER A 94 -18.70 4.86 20.92
N GLU A 95 -19.56 5.72 20.35
CA GLU A 95 -19.26 6.47 19.14
C GLU A 95 -18.08 7.44 19.35
N ASN A 96 -18.08 8.18 20.45
CA ASN A 96 -16.98 9.10 20.78
C ASN A 96 -15.65 8.36 20.97
N GLN A 97 -15.66 7.22 21.65
CA GLN A 97 -14.47 6.39 21.81
C GLN A 97 -13.97 5.85 20.47
N GLN A 98 -14.88 5.42 19.60
CA GLN A 98 -14.55 4.91 18.28
C GLN A 98 -13.94 6.00 17.40
N GLN A 99 -14.52 7.20 17.37
CA GLN A 99 -13.98 8.35 16.65
C GLN A 99 -12.59 8.76 17.16
N ALA A 100 -12.39 8.78 18.48
CA ALA A 100 -11.09 9.10 19.07
C ALA A 100 -10.02 8.07 18.67
N ALA A 101 -10.36 6.78 18.71
CA ALA A 101 -9.44 5.71 18.27
C ALA A 101 -9.09 5.83 16.78
N ASP A 102 -10.07 6.14 15.93
CA ASP A 102 -9.85 6.34 14.50
C ASP A 102 -8.97 7.57 14.23
N GLN A 103 -9.17 8.67 14.96
CA GLN A 103 -8.35 9.88 14.87
C GLN A 103 -6.88 9.62 15.21
N VAL A 104 -6.61 8.88 16.30
CA VAL A 104 -5.23 8.50 16.68
C VAL A 104 -4.60 7.61 15.61
N SER A 105 -5.33 6.62 15.11
CA SER A 105 -4.83 5.72 14.05
C SER A 105 -4.49 6.48 12.75
N ILE A 106 -5.33 7.44 12.35
CA ILE A 106 -5.08 8.29 11.19
C ILE A 106 -3.86 9.17 11.41
N SER A 107 -3.76 9.81 12.58
CA SER A 107 -2.62 10.66 12.94
C SER A 107 -1.29 9.89 12.90
N ASN A 108 -1.25 8.69 13.50
CA ASN A 108 -0.08 7.82 13.47
C ASN A 108 0.31 7.41 12.05
N SER A 109 -0.68 7.16 11.19
CA SER A 109 -0.43 6.79 9.78
C SER A 109 0.16 7.96 8.99
N ILE A 110 -0.39 9.17 9.15
CA ILE A 110 0.13 10.40 8.52
C ILE A 110 1.53 10.71 9.05
N GLY A 111 1.74 10.60 10.36
CA GLY A 111 3.04 10.80 10.98
C GLY A 111 4.09 9.83 10.43
N SER A 112 3.74 8.54 10.33
CA SER A 112 4.62 7.52 9.76
C SER A 112 4.95 7.81 8.29
N LEU A 113 3.96 8.16 7.46
CA LEU A 113 4.18 8.52 6.06
C LEU A 113 5.05 9.78 5.91
N ARG A 114 4.90 10.77 6.79
CA ARG A 114 5.75 11.96 6.80
C ARG A 114 7.18 11.63 7.17
N VAL A 115 7.39 10.78 8.17
CA VAL A 115 8.73 10.29 8.54
C VAL A 115 9.35 9.53 7.36
N LEU A 116 8.61 8.61 6.74
CA LEU A 116 9.06 7.89 5.55
C LEU A 116 9.42 8.83 4.40
N GLY A 117 8.61 9.85 4.13
CA GLY A 117 8.87 10.84 3.08
C GLY A 117 10.02 11.82 3.38
N ALA A 118 10.39 11.98 4.65
CA ALA A 118 11.52 12.82 5.06
C ALA A 118 12.86 12.08 5.10
N MET A 119 12.86 10.75 5.05
CA MET A 119 14.10 9.96 4.96
C MET A 119 14.74 10.09 3.57
N ASP A 120 16.08 10.12 3.50
CA ASP A 120 16.76 9.94 2.21
C ASP A 120 16.61 8.47 1.80
N TRP A 121 15.61 8.23 0.95
CA TRP A 121 15.31 6.90 0.42
C TRP A 121 16.53 6.22 -0.21
N ARG A 122 17.47 6.99 -0.77
CA ARG A 122 18.69 6.45 -1.38
C ARG A 122 19.61 5.85 -0.33
N GLU A 123 19.86 6.58 0.75
CA GLU A 123 20.68 6.12 1.88
C GLU A 123 20.05 4.89 2.56
N PHE A 124 18.73 4.91 2.74
CA PHE A 124 17.99 3.79 3.32
C PHE A 124 18.16 2.50 2.50
N VAL A 125 17.94 2.56 1.18
CA VAL A 125 18.07 1.40 0.29
C VAL A 125 19.50 0.89 0.30
N GLU A 126 20.50 1.78 0.20
CA GLU A 126 21.90 1.37 0.18
C GLU A 126 22.34 0.70 1.49
N THR A 127 21.82 1.16 2.63
CA THR A 127 22.16 0.60 3.94
C THR A 127 21.50 -0.76 4.18
N MET A 128 20.26 -0.95 3.71
CA MET A 128 19.47 -2.15 4.02
C MET A 128 19.52 -3.23 2.92
N SER A 129 19.98 -2.90 1.71
CA SER A 129 20.00 -3.84 0.59
C SER A 129 21.17 -4.83 0.69
N ILE A 130 20.85 -6.11 0.86
CA ILE A 130 21.84 -7.21 0.81
C ILE A 130 22.59 -7.22 -0.53
N VAL A 131 21.92 -6.87 -1.63
CA VAL A 131 22.53 -6.76 -2.96
C VAL A 131 23.55 -5.63 -3.00
N GLU A 132 23.21 -4.45 -2.48
CA GLU A 132 24.16 -3.31 -2.40
C GLU A 132 25.39 -3.70 -1.60
N GLN A 133 25.19 -4.23 -0.39
CA GLN A 133 26.27 -4.63 0.50
C GLN A 133 27.18 -5.70 -0.13
N THR A 134 26.60 -6.63 -0.90
CA THR A 134 27.38 -7.65 -1.61
C THR A 134 28.15 -7.07 -2.80
N LEU A 135 27.55 -6.17 -3.59
CA LEU A 135 28.21 -5.58 -4.75
C LEU A 135 29.33 -4.59 -4.36
N LEU A 136 29.33 -4.06 -3.14
CA LEU A 136 30.45 -3.29 -2.58
C LEU A 136 31.75 -4.11 -2.47
N ASP A 137 31.67 -5.45 -2.43
CA ASP A 137 32.84 -6.35 -2.46
C ASP A 137 33.49 -6.48 -3.86
N ASP A 138 33.12 -5.60 -4.80
CA ASP A 138 33.73 -5.46 -6.12
C ASP A 138 35.27 -5.37 -6.01
N PRO A 139 36.04 -6.21 -6.71
CA PRO A 139 37.49 -6.33 -6.50
C PRO A 139 38.27 -5.04 -6.74
N GLY A 140 37.81 -4.22 -7.69
CA GLY A 140 38.40 -2.91 -7.99
C GLY A 140 37.86 -1.75 -7.13
N GLY A 141 36.90 -2.02 -6.22
CA GLY A 141 36.19 -1.00 -5.45
C GLY A 141 35.58 0.09 -6.32
N VAL A 142 35.27 -0.21 -7.60
CA VAL A 142 34.74 0.78 -8.54
C VAL A 142 33.26 0.96 -8.27
N TYR A 143 32.55 -0.13 -7.97
CA TYR A 143 31.12 -0.11 -7.69
C TYR A 143 30.74 0.93 -6.63
N GLY A 144 31.39 0.92 -5.45
CA GLY A 144 31.08 1.86 -4.36
C GLY A 144 31.41 3.33 -4.66
N ARG A 145 32.14 3.63 -5.75
CA ARG A 145 32.44 5.00 -6.20
C ARG A 145 31.52 5.47 -7.32
N MET A 146 30.61 4.62 -7.80
CA MET A 146 29.66 4.97 -8.85
C MET A 146 28.51 5.82 -8.31
N ASP A 147 27.91 6.62 -9.19
CA ASP A 147 26.70 7.36 -8.87
C ASP A 147 25.54 6.39 -8.55
N PHE A 148 24.54 6.92 -7.84
CA PHE A 148 23.36 6.16 -7.41
C PHE A 148 22.63 5.49 -8.58
N ALA A 149 22.47 6.17 -9.72
CA ALA A 149 21.69 5.66 -10.85
C ALA A 149 22.39 4.47 -11.52
N THR A 150 23.72 4.50 -11.59
CA THR A 150 24.52 3.39 -12.10
C THR A 150 24.45 2.18 -11.16
N ARG A 151 24.59 2.40 -9.84
CA ARG A 151 24.43 1.33 -8.83
C ARG A 151 23.02 0.74 -8.84
N ASP A 152 22.01 1.59 -9.00
CA ASP A 152 20.62 1.20 -9.11
C ASP A 152 20.34 0.31 -10.33
N ARG A 153 20.93 0.65 -11.48
CA ARG A 153 20.86 -0.19 -12.67
C ARG A 153 21.43 -1.59 -12.44
N TYR A 154 22.48 -1.72 -11.62
CA TYR A 154 23.10 -3.01 -11.32
C TYR A 154 22.25 -3.83 -10.35
N ARG A 155 21.60 -3.17 -9.38
CA ARG A 155 20.59 -3.81 -8.50
C ARG A 155 19.42 -4.34 -9.31
N HIS A 156 18.88 -3.56 -10.25
CA HIS A 156 17.81 -4.01 -11.15
C HIS A 156 18.24 -5.17 -12.04
N ALA A 157 19.48 -5.15 -12.57
CA ALA A 157 19.99 -6.29 -13.34
C ALA A 157 20.07 -7.57 -12.50
N THR A 158 20.48 -7.43 -11.23
CA THR A 158 20.52 -8.55 -10.27
C THR A 158 19.13 -9.12 -10.01
N GLU A 159 18.14 -8.25 -9.78
CA GLU A 159 16.73 -8.62 -9.60
C GLU A 159 16.19 -9.39 -10.82
N GLU A 160 16.43 -8.87 -12.03
CA GLU A 160 15.94 -9.50 -13.26
C GLU A 160 16.56 -10.88 -13.51
N ILE A 161 17.84 -11.06 -13.17
CA ILE A 161 18.50 -12.36 -13.24
C ILE A 161 17.92 -13.32 -12.20
N ALA A 162 17.71 -12.86 -10.96
CA ALA A 162 17.14 -13.66 -9.88
C ALA A 162 15.71 -14.13 -10.21
N LYS A 163 14.87 -13.23 -10.74
CA LYS A 163 13.49 -13.56 -11.18
C LYS A 163 13.43 -14.66 -12.22
N LYS A 164 14.42 -14.73 -13.11
CA LYS A 164 14.49 -15.73 -14.20
C LYS A 164 15.31 -16.98 -13.82
N GLY A 165 16.03 -16.91 -12.71
CA GLY A 165 16.91 -17.96 -12.19
C GLY A 165 16.29 -18.78 -11.07
N ARG A 166 17.14 -19.56 -10.40
CA ARG A 166 16.78 -20.29 -9.16
C ARG A 166 17.44 -19.70 -7.90
N LEU A 167 18.30 -18.70 -8.09
CA LEU A 167 19.04 -18.05 -7.02
C LEU A 167 18.30 -16.80 -6.55
N THR A 168 18.43 -16.49 -5.27
CA THR A 168 17.99 -15.22 -4.69
C THR A 168 18.86 -14.06 -5.21
N GLU A 169 18.38 -12.82 -5.09
CA GLU A 169 19.13 -11.64 -5.52
C GLU A 169 20.51 -11.53 -4.87
N GLY A 170 20.61 -11.81 -3.57
CA GLY A 170 21.89 -11.81 -2.85
C GLY A 170 22.86 -12.88 -3.34
N GLU A 171 22.37 -14.06 -3.75
CA GLU A 171 23.20 -15.11 -4.34
C GLU A 171 23.68 -14.75 -5.75
N VAL A 172 22.83 -14.10 -6.56
CA VAL A 172 23.23 -13.59 -7.88
C VAL A 172 24.31 -12.51 -7.74
N ALA A 173 24.12 -11.57 -6.81
CA ALA A 173 25.13 -10.54 -6.52
C ALA A 173 26.47 -11.16 -6.12
N ARG A 174 26.45 -12.18 -5.24
CA ARG A 174 27.65 -12.88 -4.80
C ARG A 174 28.34 -13.59 -5.96
N LYS A 175 27.59 -14.21 -6.87
CA LYS A 175 28.14 -14.82 -8.09
C LYS A 175 28.76 -13.79 -9.03
N ALA A 176 28.17 -12.61 -9.16
CA ALA A 176 28.76 -11.53 -9.96
C ALA A 176 30.12 -11.08 -9.39
N VAL A 177 30.25 -10.98 -8.06
CA VAL A 177 31.52 -10.65 -7.39
C VAL A 177 32.55 -11.76 -7.56
N GLU A 178 32.16 -13.03 -7.39
CA GLU A 178 33.05 -14.18 -7.60
C GLU A 178 33.63 -14.22 -9.02
N LEU A 179 32.77 -13.99 -10.03
CA LEU A 179 33.19 -13.91 -11.43
C LEU A 179 34.11 -12.72 -11.68
N ALA A 180 33.81 -11.56 -11.09
CA ALA A 180 34.68 -10.38 -11.17
C ALA A 180 36.06 -10.62 -10.56
N ARG A 181 36.16 -11.35 -9.44
CA ARG A 181 37.45 -11.74 -8.85
C ARG A 181 38.26 -12.60 -9.81
N ALA A 182 37.65 -13.68 -10.32
CA ALA A 182 38.31 -14.59 -11.26
C ALA A 182 38.72 -13.92 -12.57
N GLY A 183 37.88 -13.01 -13.10
CA GLY A 183 38.16 -12.25 -14.30
C GLY A 183 39.30 -11.23 -14.13
N GLY A 184 39.41 -10.62 -12.94
CA GLY A 184 40.51 -9.73 -12.59
C GLY A 184 41.86 -10.44 -12.49
N GLU A 185 41.88 -11.66 -11.95
CA GLU A 185 43.10 -12.48 -11.83
C GLU A 185 43.60 -12.99 -13.19
N SER A 186 42.70 -13.23 -14.14
CA SER A 186 43.03 -13.76 -15.48
C SER A 186 43.72 -12.72 -16.38
N GLY A 187 43.62 -11.42 -16.08
CA GLY A 187 44.35 -10.34 -16.75
C GLY A 187 44.01 -10.08 -18.24
N ALA A 188 43.07 -10.83 -18.84
CA ALA A 188 42.79 -10.80 -20.27
C ALA A 188 41.96 -9.57 -20.73
N ASP A 189 41.02 -9.09 -19.91
CA ASP A 189 40.30 -7.83 -20.11
C ASP A 189 40.23 -7.09 -18.76
N ARG A 190 40.71 -5.85 -18.72
CA ARG A 190 40.67 -5.01 -17.51
C ARG A 190 39.25 -4.81 -16.97
N ARG A 191 38.22 -4.94 -17.82
CA ARG A 191 36.81 -4.83 -17.42
C ARG A 191 36.28 -6.10 -16.75
N ALA A 192 36.90 -7.26 -16.98
CA ALA A 192 36.50 -8.51 -16.34
C ALA A 192 36.77 -8.53 -14.82
N GLY A 193 37.53 -7.56 -14.31
CA GLY A 193 37.74 -7.36 -12.87
C GLY A 193 36.61 -6.63 -12.14
N HIS A 194 35.50 -6.31 -12.80
CA HIS A 194 34.43 -5.47 -12.25
C HIS A 194 33.04 -6.13 -12.36
N VAL A 195 32.22 -6.01 -11.31
CA VAL A 195 30.87 -6.59 -11.26
C VAL A 195 29.95 -6.13 -12.40
N GLY A 196 30.08 -4.88 -12.85
CA GLY A 196 29.28 -4.33 -13.95
C GLY A 196 29.45 -5.09 -15.28
N PHE A 197 30.63 -5.69 -15.50
CA PHE A 197 30.89 -6.49 -16.71
C PHE A 197 29.99 -7.74 -16.78
N TYR A 198 29.71 -8.34 -15.62
CA TYR A 198 28.89 -9.54 -15.49
C TYR A 198 27.40 -9.23 -15.33
N LEU A 199 27.03 -8.03 -14.88
CA LEU A 199 25.63 -7.65 -14.69
C LEU A 199 24.99 -7.04 -15.94
N ILE A 200 25.74 -6.27 -16.73
CA ILE A 200 25.16 -5.49 -17.84
C ILE A 200 25.95 -5.54 -19.16
N ASP A 201 27.10 -6.21 -19.20
CA ASP A 201 27.98 -6.26 -20.38
C ASP A 201 28.24 -7.71 -20.83
N LYS A 202 29.35 -7.94 -21.55
CA LYS A 202 29.71 -9.21 -22.19
C LYS A 202 29.83 -10.41 -21.24
N GLY A 203 30.03 -10.19 -19.94
CA GLY A 203 30.06 -11.25 -18.92
C GLY A 203 28.68 -11.76 -18.51
N LEU A 204 27.59 -11.08 -18.90
CA LEU A 204 26.22 -11.45 -18.52
C LEU A 204 25.84 -12.90 -18.84
N PRO A 205 26.16 -13.48 -20.01
CA PRO A 205 25.83 -14.88 -20.28
C PRO A 205 26.55 -15.87 -19.37
N GLU A 206 27.69 -15.51 -18.78
CA GLU A 206 28.39 -16.36 -17.78
C GLU A 206 27.67 -16.31 -16.45
N LEU A 207 27.26 -15.12 -16.01
CA LEU A 207 26.48 -14.95 -14.79
C LEU A 207 25.11 -15.64 -14.88
N GLU A 208 24.40 -15.51 -16.01
CA GLU A 208 23.11 -16.18 -16.22
C GLU A 208 23.22 -17.71 -16.18
N ARG A 209 24.31 -18.26 -16.73
CA ARG A 209 24.61 -19.70 -16.64
C ARG A 209 24.89 -20.11 -15.20
N ALA A 210 25.72 -19.34 -14.49
CA ALA A 210 26.01 -19.60 -13.08
C ALA A 210 24.76 -19.50 -12.19
N ALA A 211 23.81 -18.63 -12.54
CA ALA A 211 22.53 -18.45 -11.86
C ALA A 211 21.43 -19.43 -12.31
N ASN A 212 21.73 -20.35 -13.25
CA ASN A 212 20.78 -21.29 -13.83
C ASN A 212 19.51 -20.62 -14.38
N VAL A 213 19.68 -19.49 -15.07
CA VAL A 213 18.58 -18.73 -15.67
C VAL A 213 17.88 -19.57 -16.74
N ARG A 214 16.56 -19.70 -16.63
CA ARG A 214 15.72 -20.30 -17.68
C ARG A 214 15.49 -19.27 -18.77
N LEU A 215 16.37 -19.23 -19.76
CA LEU A 215 16.19 -18.37 -20.93
C LEU A 215 14.92 -18.79 -21.69
N SER A 216 13.95 -17.88 -21.81
CA SER A 216 12.82 -18.07 -22.72
C SER A 216 13.36 -18.08 -24.15
N GLY A 217 12.88 -19.01 -25.00
CA GLY A 217 13.46 -19.25 -26.34
C GLY A 217 13.54 -18.01 -27.24
N THR A 218 12.69 -17.01 -27.01
CA THR A 218 12.68 -15.72 -27.70
C THR A 218 13.84 -14.80 -27.30
N GLU A 219 14.31 -14.87 -26.04
CA GLU A 219 15.46 -14.09 -25.55
C GLU A 219 16.80 -14.68 -26.01
N ALA A 220 16.88 -16.02 -26.10
CA ALA A 220 18.04 -16.71 -26.66
C ALA A 220 18.24 -16.35 -28.14
N LEU A 221 17.16 -16.26 -28.92
CA LEU A 221 17.21 -15.87 -30.33
C LEU A 221 17.65 -14.41 -30.52
N ARG A 222 17.20 -13.49 -29.65
CA ARG A 222 17.61 -12.07 -29.66
C ARG A 222 19.09 -11.88 -29.25
N LYS A 223 19.62 -12.75 -28.37
CA LYS A 223 21.06 -12.74 -28.03
C LYS A 223 21.92 -13.31 -29.17
N ALA A 224 21.42 -14.27 -29.94
CA ALA A 224 22.12 -14.84 -31.09
C ALA A 224 22.27 -13.84 -32.25
N THR A 225 21.25 -13.01 -32.51
CA THR A 225 21.29 -11.98 -33.56
C THR A 225 22.27 -10.85 -33.28
N GLY A 226 22.56 -10.54 -32.00
CA GLY A 226 23.64 -9.62 -31.62
C GLY A 226 25.06 -10.18 -31.76
N ARG A 227 25.21 -11.51 -31.92
CA ARG A 227 26.50 -12.22 -31.97
C ARG A 227 26.97 -12.52 -33.41
N PHE A 228 26.09 -12.41 -34.41
CA PHE A 228 26.39 -12.53 -35.84
C PHE A 228 25.72 -11.41 -36.67
N PRO A 229 26.14 -10.14 -36.53
CA PRO A 229 25.59 -9.04 -37.33
C PRO A 229 25.84 -9.22 -38.84
N LEU A 230 26.86 -10.00 -39.23
CA LEU A 230 27.25 -10.24 -40.62
C LEU A 230 26.34 -11.22 -41.38
N LEU A 231 25.69 -12.17 -40.71
CA LEU A 231 24.82 -13.15 -41.39
C LEU A 231 23.47 -12.56 -41.79
N LEU A 232 23.01 -11.50 -41.12
CA LEU A 232 21.79 -10.79 -41.48
C LEU A 232 21.96 -9.87 -42.71
N TYR A 233 23.20 -9.51 -43.07
CA TYR A 233 23.48 -8.70 -44.27
C TYR A 233 23.76 -9.52 -45.53
N LEU A 234 24.02 -10.83 -45.41
CA LEU A 234 24.31 -11.73 -46.55
C LEU A 234 23.09 -12.55 -47.03
N GLY A 235 21.94 -12.46 -46.35
CA GLY A 235 20.69 -13.11 -46.76
C GLY A 235 19.75 -12.22 -47.58
N ALA A 236 20.19 -11.02 -47.97
CA ALA A 236 19.40 -10.03 -48.70
C ALA A 236 20.02 -9.65 -50.07
N ILE A 237 20.72 -10.59 -50.70
CA ILE A 237 21.09 -10.54 -52.14
C ILE A 237 20.72 -11.88 -52.77
#